data_AF-A0A1G9R1I0-F1
#
_entry.id   AF-A0A1G9R1I0-F1
#
_cell.length_a   1.000
_cell.length_b   1.000
_cell.length_c   1.000
_cell.angle_alpha   90.00
_cell.angle_beta   90.00
_cell.angle_gamma   90.00
#
_symmetry.space_group_name_H-M   'P 1'
#
loop_
_entity.id
_entity.type
_entity.pdbx_description
1 polymer ?
#
loop_
_entity_poly.entity_id
_entity_poly.type
_entity_poly.pdbx_seq_one_letter_code
_entity_poly.pdbx_strand_id
1 'polypeptide(L)'
;MTRSEFDDIRAFLADEAADPGDVLALARELVDDLEDARLREALLRMHYLRLLTAARATMAADLLGESEPLAFVRHELATRGQLPEDGETAHRILSDARAAAELLECLENPAPRRPRELRLRRCVGTGRRLPH
;
A
#
# COMPACT_ATOMS: atom_id res chain seq x y z
N MET A 1 13.84 -3.28 -0.38
CA MET A 1 14.60 -2.65 -1.47
C MET A 1 13.80 -1.56 -2.14
N THR A 2 14.43 -0.42 -2.38
CA THR A 2 13.85 0.73 -3.08
C THR A 2 14.04 0.60 -4.59
N ARG A 3 13.27 1.35 -5.39
CA ARG A 3 13.43 1.40 -6.85
C ARG A 3 14.82 1.91 -7.27
N SER A 4 15.43 2.77 -6.45
CA SER A 4 16.77 3.30 -6.66
C SER A 4 17.83 2.19 -6.58
N GLU A 5 17.76 1.34 -5.56
CA GLU A 5 18.73 0.24 -5.36
C GLU A 5 18.74 -0.75 -6.54
N PHE A 6 17.58 -1.04 -7.13
CA PHE A 6 17.51 -1.88 -8.33
C PHE A 6 18.19 -1.25 -9.54
N ASP A 7 18.15 0.07 -9.67
CA ASP A 7 18.80 0.77 -10.77
C ASP A 7 20.33 0.77 -10.56
N ASP A 8 20.79 0.87 -9.31
CA ASP A 8 22.21 0.73 -8.94
C ASP A 8 22.75 -0.69 -9.21
N ILE A 9 21.98 -1.73 -8.85
CA ILE A 9 22.31 -3.13 -9.17
C ILE A 9 22.43 -3.33 -10.68
N ARG A 10 21.49 -2.77 -11.47
CA ARG A 10 21.54 -2.89 -12.94
C ARG A 10 22.75 -2.18 -13.53
N ALA A 11 23.13 -1.01 -12.99
CA ALA A 11 24.31 -0.28 -13.42
C ALA A 11 25.59 -1.07 -13.11
N PHE A 12 25.68 -1.65 -11.91
CA PHE A 12 26.79 -2.51 -11.50
C PHE A 12 26.93 -3.76 -12.39
N LEU A 13 25.82 -4.45 -12.67
CA LEU A 13 25.83 -5.64 -13.54
C LEU A 13 26.14 -5.34 -15.01
N ALA A 14 25.97 -4.09 -15.46
CA ALA A 14 26.30 -3.66 -16.82
C ALA A 14 27.76 -3.20 -16.97
N ASP A 15 28.50 -3.07 -15.87
CA ASP A 15 29.91 -2.70 -15.90
C ASP A 15 30.78 -3.90 -16.29
N GLU A 16 31.40 -3.82 -17.48
CA GLU A 16 32.30 -4.86 -17.99
C GLU A 16 33.58 -5.01 -17.15
N ALA A 17 33.89 -4.03 -16.29
CA ALA A 17 35.03 -4.07 -15.37
C ALA A 17 34.70 -4.73 -14.00
N ALA A 18 33.45 -5.12 -13.76
CA ALA A 18 33.06 -5.74 -12.50
C ALA A 18 33.80 -7.07 -12.25
N ASP A 19 34.34 -7.24 -11.05
CA ASP A 19 35.01 -8.49 -10.69
C ASP A 19 33.98 -9.64 -10.56
N PRO A 20 34.24 -10.82 -11.13
CA PRO A 20 33.34 -11.96 -11.02
C PRO A 20 33.03 -12.39 -9.57
N GLY A 21 33.95 -12.15 -8.64
CA GLY A 21 33.75 -12.40 -7.21
C GLY A 21 32.72 -11.48 -6.59
N ASP A 22 32.73 -10.20 -6.96
CA ASP A 22 31.75 -9.21 -6.50
C ASP A 22 30.35 -9.50 -7.04
N VAL A 23 30.26 -9.93 -8.31
CA VAL A 23 28.98 -10.37 -8.91
C VAL A 23 28.41 -11.59 -8.16
N LEU A 24 29.26 -12.55 -7.78
CA LEU A 24 28.84 -13.72 -7.01
C LEU A 24 28.41 -13.37 -5.58
N ALA A 25 29.10 -12.42 -4.93
CA ALA A 25 28.72 -11.92 -3.62
C ALA A 25 27.35 -11.25 -3.66
N LEU A 26 27.14 -10.35 -4.63
CA LEU A 26 25.85 -9.67 -4.85
C LEU A 26 24.73 -10.67 -5.16
N ALA A 27 25.01 -11.70 -5.97
CA ALA A 27 24.01 -12.73 -6.27
C ALA A 27 23.56 -13.50 -5.02
N ARG A 28 24.45 -13.75 -4.06
CA ARG A 28 24.10 -14.41 -2.78
C ARG A 28 23.22 -13.51 -1.92
N GLU A 29 23.61 -12.24 -1.79
CA GLU A 29 22.81 -11.24 -1.05
C GLU A 29 21.39 -11.13 -1.62
N LEU A 30 21.25 -11.08 -2.95
CA LEU A 30 19.94 -11.01 -3.60
C LEU A 30 19.10 -12.29 -3.42
N VAL A 31 19.74 -13.45 -3.28
CA VAL A 31 19.04 -14.70 -2.97
C VAL A 31 18.52 -14.67 -1.53
N ASP A 32 19.35 -14.27 -0.57
CA ASP A 32 18.95 -14.15 0.84
C ASP A 32 17.80 -13.13 0.99
N ASP A 33 17.89 -11.98 0.33
CA ASP A 33 16.83 -10.96 0.32
C ASP A 33 15.52 -11.47 -0.29
N LEU A 34 15.62 -12.30 -1.35
CA LEU A 34 14.46 -12.92 -1.97
C LEU A 34 13.82 -13.94 -1.03
N GLU A 35 14.60 -14.77 -0.36
CA GLU A 35 14.12 -15.73 0.64
C GLU A 35 13.39 -15.02 1.78
N ASP A 36 13.98 -13.96 2.32
CA ASP A 36 13.39 -13.12 3.37
C ASP A 36 12.10 -12.43 2.90
N ALA A 37 12.07 -11.92 1.66
CA ALA A 37 10.86 -11.35 1.08
C ALA A 37 9.76 -12.40 0.93
N ARG A 38 10.09 -13.63 0.52
CA ARG A 38 9.12 -14.72 0.36
C ARG A 38 8.58 -15.21 1.69
N LEU A 39 9.43 -15.31 2.71
CA LEU A 39 9.01 -15.67 4.05
C LEU A 39 8.05 -14.61 4.62
N ARG A 40 8.40 -13.31 4.50
CA ARG A 40 7.52 -12.21 4.90
C ARG A 40 6.19 -12.22 4.16
N GLU A 41 6.20 -12.45 2.84
CA GLU A 41 4.98 -12.58 2.04
C GLU A 41 4.10 -13.73 2.54
N ALA A 42 4.70 -14.91 2.77
CA ALA A 42 3.97 -16.08 3.26
C ALA A 42 3.33 -15.83 4.64
N LEU A 43 4.05 -15.18 5.55
CA LEU A 43 3.54 -14.80 6.87
C LEU A 43 2.37 -13.80 6.76
N LEU A 44 2.51 -12.76 5.93
CA LEU A 44 1.44 -11.79 5.71
C LEU A 44 0.20 -12.42 5.10
N ARG A 45 0.36 -13.31 4.10
CA ARG A 45 -0.76 -14.06 3.51
C ARG A 45 -1.45 -14.93 4.55
N MET A 46 -0.71 -15.64 5.38
CA MET A 46 -1.27 -16.42 6.48
C MET A 46 -2.05 -15.55 7.46
N HIS A 47 -1.50 -14.40 7.86
CA HIS A 47 -2.19 -13.47 8.76
C HIS A 47 -3.48 -12.92 8.16
N TYR A 48 -3.44 -12.52 6.88
CA TYR A 48 -4.62 -12.07 6.16
C TYR A 48 -5.70 -13.16 6.10
N LEU A 49 -5.33 -14.39 5.74
CA LEU A 49 -6.28 -15.51 5.67
C LEU A 49 -6.92 -15.82 7.03
N ARG A 50 -6.15 -15.75 8.12
CA ARG A 50 -6.69 -15.91 9.49
C ARG A 50 -7.70 -14.81 9.83
N LEU A 51 -7.36 -13.55 9.54
CA LEU A 51 -8.27 -12.42 9.79
C LEU A 51 -9.55 -12.52 8.96
N LEU A 52 -9.44 -12.85 7.66
CA LEU A 52 -10.59 -13.07 6.78
C LEU A 52 -11.48 -14.22 7.28
N THR A 53 -10.87 -15.29 7.77
CA THR A 53 -11.61 -16.43 8.34
C THR A 53 -12.37 -16.02 9.59
N ALA A 54 -11.74 -15.29 10.50
CA ALA A 54 -12.40 -14.78 11.70
C ALA A 54 -13.53 -13.78 11.39
N ALA A 55 -13.33 -12.89 10.42
CA ALA A 55 -14.37 -11.97 9.96
C ALA A 55 -15.58 -12.72 9.40
N ARG A 56 -15.35 -13.76 8.58
CA ARG A 56 -16.43 -14.62 8.06
C ARG A 56 -17.15 -15.38 9.17
N ALA A 57 -16.41 -15.89 10.16
CA ALA A 57 -16.99 -16.56 11.33
C ALA A 57 -17.85 -15.60 12.16
N THR A 58 -17.40 -14.36 12.35
CA THR A 58 -18.17 -13.31 13.02
C THR A 58 -19.48 -13.01 12.29
N MET A 59 -19.47 -12.87 10.96
CA MET A 59 -20.71 -12.68 10.19
C MET A 59 -21.66 -13.88 10.30
N ALA A 60 -21.12 -15.11 10.30
CA ALA A 60 -21.94 -16.32 10.47
C ALA A 60 -22.56 -16.40 11.87
N ALA A 61 -21.80 -16.05 12.91
CA ALA A 61 -22.28 -16.02 14.29
C ALA A 61 -23.39 -14.97 14.48
N ASP A 62 -23.25 -13.80 13.84
CA ASP A 62 -24.29 -12.76 13.83
C ASP A 62 -25.59 -13.26 13.15
N LEU A 63 -25.46 -13.89 11.98
CA LEU A 63 -26.61 -14.48 11.26
C LEU A 63 -27.33 -15.59 12.05
N LEU A 64 -26.60 -16.32 12.90
CA LEU A 64 -27.15 -17.38 13.75
C LEU A 64 -27.67 -16.87 15.11
N GLY A 65 -27.49 -15.58 15.41
CA GLY A 65 -27.94 -14.99 16.67
C GLY A 65 -27.13 -15.44 17.88
N GLU A 66 -25.84 -15.78 17.69
CA GLU A 66 -24.94 -16.11 18.79
C GLU A 66 -24.79 -14.94 19.77
N SER A 67 -24.54 -15.24 21.06
CA SER A 67 -24.47 -14.20 22.11
C SER A 67 -23.24 -13.30 21.98
N GLU A 68 -22.16 -13.78 21.36
CA GLU A 68 -20.92 -13.01 21.14
C GLU A 68 -20.41 -13.10 19.69
N PRO A 69 -21.08 -12.47 18.71
CA PRO A 69 -20.69 -12.60 17.30
C PRO A 69 -19.27 -12.11 17.00
N LEU A 70 -18.82 -11.08 17.73
CA LEU A 70 -17.50 -10.47 17.54
C LEU A 70 -16.34 -11.27 18.17
N ALA A 71 -16.61 -12.39 18.86
CA ALA A 71 -15.60 -13.14 19.59
C ALA A 71 -14.40 -13.55 18.71
N PHE A 72 -14.66 -14.02 17.48
CA PHE A 72 -13.62 -14.48 16.56
C PHE A 72 -12.66 -13.36 16.13
N VAL A 73 -13.18 -12.23 15.62
CA VAL A 73 -12.35 -11.09 15.22
C VAL A 73 -11.64 -10.49 16.43
N ARG A 74 -12.31 -10.36 17.58
CA ARG A 74 -11.70 -9.85 18.81
C ARG A 74 -10.51 -10.71 19.23
N HIS A 75 -10.64 -12.04 19.19
CA HIS A 75 -9.55 -12.96 19.52
C HIS A 75 -8.36 -12.83 18.57
N GLU A 76 -8.60 -12.77 17.26
CA GLU A 76 -7.53 -12.65 16.26
C GLU A 76 -6.79 -11.30 16.37
N LEU A 77 -7.49 -10.19 16.64
CA LEU A 77 -6.89 -8.89 16.87
C LEU A 77 -6.10 -8.85 18.20
N ALA A 78 -6.67 -9.41 19.27
CA ALA A 78 -6.02 -9.49 20.58
C ALA A 78 -4.69 -10.24 20.52
N THR A 79 -4.67 -11.39 19.82
CA THR A 79 -3.47 -12.22 19.64
C THR A 79 -2.30 -11.44 19.01
N ARG A 80 -2.59 -10.36 18.29
CA ARG A 80 -1.59 -9.52 17.61
C ARG A 80 -1.40 -8.15 18.25
N GLY A 81 -2.05 -7.87 19.38
CA GLY A 81 -2.01 -6.54 20.02
C GLY A 81 -2.62 -5.45 19.15
N GLN A 82 -3.62 -5.76 18.34
CA GLN A 82 -4.26 -4.84 17.38
C GLN A 82 -5.65 -4.36 17.86
N LEU A 83 -5.99 -4.57 19.13
CA LEU A 83 -7.21 -4.01 19.69
C LEU A 83 -7.01 -2.52 20.00
N PRO A 84 -8.01 -1.65 19.76
CA PRO A 84 -7.94 -0.27 20.19
C PRO A 84 -7.75 -0.19 21.71
N GLU A 85 -6.75 0.55 22.14
CA GLU A 85 -6.39 0.69 23.56
C GLU A 85 -7.36 1.62 24.30
N ASP A 86 -7.81 2.67 23.61
CA ASP A 86 -8.71 3.69 24.15
C ASP A 86 -9.67 4.25 23.10
N GLY A 87 -10.55 5.15 23.56
CA GLY A 87 -11.53 5.80 22.71
C GLY A 87 -10.92 6.68 21.63
N GLU A 88 -9.82 7.40 21.89
CA GLU A 88 -9.19 8.27 20.90
C GLU A 88 -8.61 7.45 19.74
N THR A 89 -7.90 6.38 20.08
CA THR A 89 -7.36 5.39 19.16
C THR A 89 -8.47 4.77 18.32
N ALA A 90 -9.61 4.41 18.94
CA ALA A 90 -10.77 3.90 18.22
C ALA A 90 -11.33 4.91 17.20
N HIS A 91 -11.47 6.19 17.57
CA HIS A 91 -11.94 7.22 16.64
C HIS A 91 -10.98 7.42 15.47
N ARG A 92 -9.67 7.41 15.74
CA ARG A 92 -8.64 7.53 14.70
C ARG A 92 -8.68 6.37 13.73
N ILE A 93 -8.71 5.13 14.24
CA ILE A 93 -8.83 3.90 13.42
C ILE A 93 -10.08 3.96 12.54
N LEU A 94 -11.23 4.40 13.09
CA LEU A 94 -12.46 4.54 12.31
C LEU A 94 -12.35 5.61 11.23
N SER A 95 -11.72 6.75 11.52
CA SER A 95 -11.46 7.81 10.54
C SER A 95 -10.57 7.31 9.41
N ASP A 96 -9.48 6.62 9.75
CA ASP A 96 -8.53 6.08 8.79
C ASP A 96 -9.18 5.00 7.91
N ALA A 97 -10.00 4.13 8.50
CA ALA A 97 -10.73 3.10 7.76
C ALA A 97 -11.71 3.70 6.74
N ARG A 98 -12.40 4.80 7.10
CA ARG A 98 -13.29 5.53 6.17
C ARG A 98 -12.50 6.17 5.03
N ALA A 99 -11.44 6.88 5.35
CA ALA A 99 -10.58 7.51 4.34
C ALA A 99 -9.98 6.47 3.38
N ALA A 100 -9.52 5.33 3.91
CA ALA A 100 -8.99 4.24 3.10
C ALA A 100 -10.05 3.66 2.15
N ALA A 101 -11.29 3.46 2.62
CA ALA A 101 -12.39 2.99 1.79
C ALA A 101 -12.73 3.96 0.66
N GLU A 102 -12.78 5.27 0.95
CA GLU A 102 -13.02 6.31 -0.06
C GLU A 102 -11.91 6.35 -1.12
N LEU A 103 -10.66 6.22 -0.69
CA LEU A 103 -9.50 6.20 -1.60
C LEU A 103 -9.52 4.95 -2.50
N LEU A 104 -9.83 3.79 -1.94
CA LEU A 104 -9.98 2.55 -2.70
C LEU A 104 -11.09 2.66 -3.74
N GLU A 105 -12.25 3.20 -3.36
CA GLU A 105 -13.37 3.41 -4.28
C GLU A 105 -12.97 4.33 -5.46
N CYS A 106 -12.22 5.40 -5.21
CA CYS A 106 -11.72 6.29 -6.26
C CYS A 106 -10.73 5.60 -7.23
N LEU A 107 -9.96 4.61 -6.74
CA LEU A 107 -9.02 3.84 -7.55
C LEU A 107 -9.72 2.76 -8.37
N GLU A 108 -10.72 2.09 -7.80
CA GLU A 108 -11.51 1.04 -8.46
C GLU A 108 -12.48 1.63 -9.49
N ASN A 109 -13.06 2.80 -9.20
CA ASN A 109 -13.98 3.52 -10.07
C ASN A 109 -13.41 4.89 -10.45
N PRO A 110 -12.35 4.96 -11.28
CA PRO A 110 -11.79 6.23 -11.69
C PRO A 110 -12.85 7.00 -12.48
N ALA A 111 -13.32 8.12 -11.90
CA ALA A 111 -14.28 8.99 -12.56
C ALA A 111 -13.77 9.32 -13.99
N PRO A 112 -14.65 9.36 -15.00
CA PRO A 112 -14.24 9.71 -16.35
C PRO A 112 -13.54 11.07 -16.29
N ARG A 113 -12.27 11.09 -16.72
CA ARG A 113 -11.49 12.33 -16.82
C ARG A 113 -12.30 13.28 -17.69
N ARG A 114 -12.98 14.27 -17.07
CA ARG A 114 -13.57 15.37 -17.83
C ARG A 114 -12.47 15.90 -18.73
N PRO A 115 -12.70 16.04 -20.05
CA PRO A 115 -11.70 16.66 -20.91
C PRO A 115 -11.35 17.99 -20.25
N ARG A 116 -10.07 18.11 -19.88
CA ARG A 116 -9.49 19.35 -19.40
C ARG A 116 -9.51 20.24 -20.63
N GLU A 117 -10.65 20.88 -20.90
CA GLU A 117 -10.69 21.99 -21.82
C GLU A 117 -9.72 23.00 -21.23
N LEU A 118 -8.53 23.03 -21.82
CA LEU A 118 -7.55 24.06 -21.63
C LEU A 118 -8.26 25.35 -22.05
N ARG A 119 -8.94 26.00 -21.10
CA ARG A 119 -9.32 27.40 -21.22
C ARG A 119 -8.01 28.14 -21.34
N LEU A 120 -7.52 28.27 -22.58
CA LEU A 120 -6.46 29.20 -22.96
C LEU A 120 -6.88 30.55 -22.40
N ARG A 121 -6.30 30.95 -21.27
CA ARG A 121 -6.37 32.32 -20.80
C ARG A 121 -5.77 33.15 -21.92
N ARG A 122 -6.61 33.83 -22.70
CA ARG A 122 -6.20 34.88 -23.62
C ARG A 122 -5.47 35.93 -22.79
N CYS A 123 -4.14 35.92 -22.85
CA CYS A 123 -3.35 37.07 -22.45
C CYS A 123 -3.72 38.21 -23.39
N VAL A 124 -4.52 39.16 -22.91
CA VAL A 124 -4.76 40.44 -23.60
C VAL A 124 -3.49 41.25 -23.45
N GLY A 125 -2.57 41.08 -24.42
CA GLY A 125 -1.38 41.90 -24.52
C GLY A 125 -1.76 43.31 -24.91
N THR A 126 -1.72 44.24 -23.97
CA THR A 126 -1.75 45.69 -24.24
C THR A 126 -0.41 46.10 -24.84
N GLY A 127 -0.32 46.08 -26.16
CA GLY A 127 0.82 46.62 -26.90
C GLY A 127 0.92 48.14 -26.69
N ARG A 128 1.95 48.61 -25.97
CA ARG A 128 2.36 50.02 -26.00
C ARG A 128 3.25 50.24 -27.22
N ARG A 129 2.86 51.16 -28.10
CA ARG A 129 3.75 51.69 -29.16
C ARG A 129 4.67 52.73 -28.54
N LEU A 130 5.96 52.66 -28.84
CA LEU A 130 6.92 53.73 -28.53
C LEU A 130 6.84 54.79 -29.65
N PRO A 131 6.78 56.10 -29.32
CA PRO A 131 6.88 57.18 -30.29
C PRO A 131 8.34 57.38 -30.74
N HIS A 132 8.49 57.83 -31.99
CA HIS A 132 9.74 58.18 -32.66
C HIS A 132 10.47 59.35 -31.98
#